data_AF-A0A956GZJ7-F1
#
_entry.id   AF-A0A956GZJ7-F1
#
_cell.length_a   1.000
_cell.length_b   1.000
_cell.length_c   1.000
_cell.angle_alpha   90.00
_cell.angle_beta   90.00
_cell.angle_gamma   90.00
#
_symmetry.space_group_name_H-M   'P 1'
#
loop_
_entity.id
_entity.type
_entity.pdbx_description
1 polymer ?
#
loop_
_entity_poly.entity_id
_entity_poly.type
_entity_poly.pdbx_seq_one_letter_code
_entity_poly.pdbx_strand_id
1 'polypeptide(L)'
;VDKLKDQDCILVDEAQFLSPEIIDQLRDVTIDFNVPVICYGLRTDFQAHLFPGSKRLLELADSIEEVKVTCYYCGRKAVFNLRLVDGQPVGEGEQIQLGGNESYAPVCHGCYEDRLPGVIGPPRRG
;
A
#
# COMPACT_ATOMS: atom_id res chain seq x y z
N VAL A 1 -9.02 28.14 -8.16
CA VAL A 1 -10.06 27.56 -7.28
C VAL A 1 -11.27 27.09 -8.09
N ASP A 2 -11.64 27.71 -9.23
CA ASP A 2 -12.82 27.29 -10.01
C ASP A 2 -12.67 26.05 -10.90
N LYS A 3 -11.45 25.55 -11.16
CA LYS A 3 -11.24 24.40 -12.09
C LYS A 3 -11.80 23.06 -11.60
N LEU A 4 -12.13 22.95 -10.31
CA LEU A 4 -12.60 21.70 -9.70
C LEU A 4 -14.12 21.56 -9.68
N LYS A 5 -14.88 22.66 -9.78
CA LYS A 5 -16.34 22.64 -9.62
C LYS A 5 -17.09 21.89 -10.73
N ASP A 6 -16.46 21.70 -11.88
CA ASP A 6 -17.04 21.01 -13.03
C ASP A 6 -16.49 19.57 -13.21
N GLN A 7 -15.79 19.04 -12.20
CA GLN A 7 -15.22 17.68 -12.27
C GLN A 7 -16.15 16.67 -11.64
N ASP A 8 -16.37 15.55 -12.32
CA ASP A 8 -17.18 14.45 -11.79
C ASP A 8 -16.43 13.63 -10.73
N CYS A 9 -15.09 13.55 -10.82
CA CYS A 9 -14.25 12.80 -9.90
C CYS A 9 -12.77 13.20 -10.02
N ILE A 10 -12.01 13.04 -8.92
CA ILE A 10 -10.55 13.14 -8.89
C ILE A 10 -9.97 11.76 -8.60
N LEU A 11 -9.05 11.29 -9.45
CA LEU A 11 -8.32 10.05 -9.26
C LEU A 11 -6.90 10.35 -8.81
N VAL A 12 -6.47 9.70 -7.74
CA VAL A 12 -5.13 9.81 -7.17
C VAL A 12 -4.50 8.43 -7.20
N ASP A 13 -3.43 8.28 -7.97
CA ASP A 13 -2.65 7.05 -8.04
C ASP A 13 -1.43 7.12 -7.12
N GLU A 14 -0.94 5.95 -6.69
CA GLU A 14 0.20 5.79 -5.78
C GLU A 14 0.09 6.63 -4.49
N ALA A 15 -1.13 6.72 -3.95
CA ALA A 15 -1.47 7.59 -2.82
C ALA A 15 -0.70 7.27 -1.53
N GLN A 16 -0.07 6.10 -1.45
CA GLN A 16 0.82 5.74 -0.34
C GLN A 16 2.03 6.66 -0.20
N PHE A 17 2.47 7.30 -1.28
CA PHE A 17 3.60 8.23 -1.27
C PHE A 17 3.21 9.65 -0.86
N LEU A 18 1.91 9.93 -0.71
CA LEU A 18 1.46 11.24 -0.24
C LEU A 18 1.70 11.38 1.26
N SER A 19 1.99 12.61 1.69
CA SER A 19 2.06 12.91 3.11
C SER A 19 0.66 12.97 3.72
N PRO A 20 0.51 12.74 5.05
CA PRO A 20 -0.78 12.86 5.72
C PRO A 20 -1.48 14.20 5.49
N GLU A 21 -0.71 15.30 5.39
CA GLU A 21 -1.24 16.64 5.16
C GLU A 21 -1.88 16.78 3.77
N ILE A 22 -1.32 16.11 2.75
CA ILE A 22 -1.94 16.06 1.42
C ILE A 22 -3.23 15.24 1.47
N ILE A 23 -3.27 14.15 2.25
CA ILE A 23 -4.51 13.38 2.42
C ILE A 23 -5.61 14.21 3.10
N ASP A 24 -5.25 15.03 4.09
CA ASP A 24 -6.19 15.98 4.72
C ASP A 24 -6.73 16.99 3.69
N GLN A 25 -5.86 17.54 2.83
CA GLN A 25 -6.29 18.45 1.76
C GLN A 25 -7.20 17.77 0.73
N LEU A 26 -6.97 16.50 0.40
CA LEU A 26 -7.87 15.74 -0.46
C LEU A 26 -9.26 15.56 0.18
N ARG A 27 -9.32 15.41 1.50
CA ARG A 27 -10.59 15.39 2.25
C ARG A 27 -11.29 16.75 2.19
N ASP A 28 -10.55 17.85 2.34
CA ASP A 28 -11.13 19.18 2.21
C ASP A 28 -11.73 19.39 0.81
N VAL A 29 -11.09 18.86 -0.24
CA VAL A 29 -11.61 18.94 -1.60
C VAL A 29 -12.98 18.25 -1.74
N THR A 30 -13.20 17.10 -1.11
CA THR A 30 -14.51 16.42 -1.19
C THR A 30 -15.61 17.23 -0.50
N ILE A 31 -15.26 17.99 0.54
CA ILE A 31 -16.20 18.83 1.29
C ILE A 31 -16.48 20.14 0.55
N ASP A 32 -15.42 20.86 0.18
CA ASP A 32 -15.51 22.22 -0.35
C ASP A 32 -16.09 22.28 -1.76
N PHE A 33 -15.82 21.24 -2.57
CA PHE A 33 -16.22 21.20 -3.97
C PHE A 33 -17.27 20.14 -4.27
N ASN A 34 -17.62 19.28 -3.31
CA ASN A 34 -18.55 18.15 -3.50
C ASN A 34 -18.15 17.24 -4.68
N VAL A 35 -16.83 17.06 -4.87
CA VAL A 35 -16.24 16.18 -5.90
C VAL A 35 -15.67 14.94 -5.22
N PRO A 36 -16.04 13.72 -5.62
CA PRO A 36 -15.47 12.50 -5.05
C PRO A 36 -13.99 12.36 -5.41
N VAL A 37 -13.18 12.01 -4.41
CA VAL A 37 -11.75 11.70 -4.57
C VAL A 37 -11.56 10.19 -4.36
N ILE A 38 -11.01 9.51 -5.36
CA ILE A 38 -10.72 8.07 -5.30
C ILE A 38 -9.20 7.89 -5.31
N CYS A 39 -8.68 7.30 -4.24
CA CYS A 39 -7.25 7.05 -4.05
C CYS A 39 -6.92 5.57 -4.28
N TYR A 40 -5.92 5.31 -5.10
CA TYR A 40 -5.32 4.00 -5.32
C TYR A 40 -3.92 3.97 -4.72
N GLY A 41 -3.55 2.84 -4.12
CA GLY A 41 -2.21 2.71 -3.56
C GLY A 41 -2.01 1.46 -2.70
N LEU A 42 -0.76 1.23 -2.35
CA LEU A 42 -0.35 0.13 -1.46
C LEU A 42 -0.65 0.49 0.00
N ARG A 43 -1.26 -0.44 0.75
CA ARG A 43 -1.46 -0.23 2.19
C ARG A 43 -0.15 -0.24 2.99
N THR A 44 0.72 -1.20 2.69
CA THR A 44 1.91 -1.52 3.48
C THR A 44 3.11 -1.73 2.59
N ASP A 45 4.28 -1.41 3.12
CA ASP A 45 5.56 -1.70 2.51
C ASP A 45 5.91 -3.20 2.56
N PHE A 46 7.14 -3.52 2.16
CA PHE A 46 7.64 -4.89 2.15
C PHE A 46 7.92 -5.47 3.54
N GLN A 47 8.00 -4.63 4.57
CA GLN A 47 8.14 -5.00 5.99
C GLN A 47 6.78 -5.11 6.69
N ALA A 48 5.68 -4.95 5.93
CA ALA A 48 4.31 -4.93 6.42
C ALA A 48 3.97 -3.75 7.34
N HIS A 49 4.71 -2.65 7.24
CA HIS A 49 4.37 -1.40 7.90
C HIS A 49 3.51 -0.54 6.97
N LEU A 50 2.51 0.14 7.54
CA LEU A 50 1.67 1.06 6.77
C LEU A 50 2.53 2.22 6.24
N PHE A 51 2.30 2.59 4.98
CA PHE A 51 2.79 3.86 4.48
C PHE A 51 2.08 5.02 5.21
N PRO A 52 2.73 6.17 5.45
CA PRO A 52 2.10 7.31 6.11
C PRO A 52 0.82 7.80 5.42
N GLY A 53 0.83 7.97 4.09
CA GLY A 53 -0.34 8.37 3.32
C GLY A 53 -1.47 7.34 3.40
N SER A 54 -1.14 6.06 3.23
CA SER A 54 -2.10 4.96 3.35
C SER A 54 -2.69 4.83 4.74
N LYS A 55 -1.89 5.03 5.79
CA LYS A 55 -2.37 5.06 7.17
C LYS A 55 -3.41 6.18 7.33
N ARG A 56 -3.11 7.37 6.82
CA ARG A 56 -4.05 8.50 6.91
C ARG A 56 -5.33 8.27 6.11
N LEU A 57 -5.23 7.64 4.94
CA LEU A 57 -6.40 7.22 4.16
C LEU A 57 -7.27 6.21 4.92
N LEU A 58 -6.66 5.24 5.61
CA LEU A 58 -7.41 4.28 6.44
C LEU A 58 -8.17 4.95 7.60
N GLU A 59 -7.67 6.07 8.10
CA GLU A 59 -8.31 6.84 9.18
C GLU A 59 -9.47 7.70 8.69
N LEU A 60 -9.41 8.19 7.44
CA LEU A 60 -10.32 9.23 6.93
C LEU A 60 -11.30 8.76 5.86
N ALA A 61 -10.96 7.75 5.06
CA ALA A 61 -11.74 7.39 3.88
C ALA A 61 -13.14 6.91 4.28
N ASP A 62 -14.17 7.42 3.57
CA ASP A 62 -15.55 7.03 3.81
C ASP A 62 -15.80 5.56 3.39
N SER A 63 -15.05 5.06 2.40
CA SER A 63 -15.03 3.66 1.98
C SER A 63 -13.61 3.19 1.65
N ILE A 64 -13.34 1.91 1.93
CA ILE A 64 -12.05 1.26 1.65
C ILE A 64 -12.34 -0.07 0.99
N GLU A 65 -11.83 -0.24 -0.23
CA GLU A 65 -11.94 -1.50 -0.98
C GLU A 65 -10.57 -2.13 -1.18
N GLU A 66 -10.45 -3.41 -0.87
CA GLU A 66 -9.23 -4.18 -1.10
C GLU A 66 -9.24 -4.79 -2.51
N VAL A 67 -8.21 -4.47 -3.29
CA VAL A 67 -7.94 -5.17 -4.56
C VAL A 67 -7.33 -6.54 -4.24
N LYS A 68 -8.11 -7.60 -4.52
CA LYS A 68 -7.70 -8.98 -4.24
C LYS A 68 -6.62 -9.44 -5.22
N VAL A 69 -5.51 -9.94 -4.69
CA VAL A 69 -4.41 -10.53 -5.46
C VAL A 69 -4.15 -11.96 -4.97
N THR A 70 -3.67 -12.82 -5.86
CA THR A 70 -3.30 -14.21 -5.52
C THR A 70 -1.81 -14.31 -5.17
N CYS A 71 -1.51 -15.17 -4.19
CA CYS A 71 -0.15 -15.42 -3.75
C CYS A 71 0.63 -16.11 -4.86
N TYR A 72 1.77 -15.53 -5.22
CA TYR A 72 2.66 -16.02 -6.26
C TYR A 72 3.07 -17.49 -6.06
N TYR A 73 3.23 -17.95 -4.81
CA TYR A 73 3.75 -19.29 -4.51
C TYR A 73 2.69 -20.36 -4.23
N CYS A 74 1.49 -20.00 -3.80
CA CYS A 74 0.50 -20.99 -3.32
C CYS A 74 -0.94 -20.74 -3.74
N GLY A 75 -1.21 -19.66 -4.50
CA GLY A 75 -2.55 -19.34 -4.99
C GLY A 75 -3.56 -18.84 -3.95
N ARG A 76 -3.26 -18.91 -2.64
CA ARG A 76 -4.08 -18.29 -1.59
C ARG A 76 -4.10 -16.77 -1.71
N LYS A 77 -5.05 -16.09 -1.07
CA LYS A 77 -5.11 -14.61 -1.03
C LYS A 77 -3.77 -14.03 -0.57
N ALA A 78 -3.20 -13.14 -1.38
CA ALA A 78 -2.01 -12.37 -1.04
C ALA A 78 -2.39 -11.14 -0.21
N VAL A 79 -1.53 -10.81 0.75
CA VAL A 79 -1.71 -9.71 1.68
C VAL A 79 -0.40 -8.99 2.02
N PHE A 80 0.75 -9.53 1.57
CA PHE A 80 2.07 -8.94 1.77
C PHE A 80 2.77 -8.72 0.43
N ASN A 81 3.67 -7.74 0.41
CA ASN A 81 4.57 -7.46 -0.69
C ASN A 81 5.94 -8.01 -0.33
N LEU A 82 6.36 -9.13 -0.93
CA LEU A 82 7.70 -9.67 -0.71
C LEU A 82 8.69 -8.98 -1.64
N ARG A 83 9.68 -8.28 -1.08
CA ARG A 83 10.78 -7.69 -1.86
C ARG A 83 11.83 -8.75 -2.19
N LEU A 84 12.26 -8.77 -3.45
CA LEU A 84 13.28 -9.67 -3.98
C LEU A 84 14.40 -8.84 -4.58
N VAL A 85 15.64 -9.07 -4.14
CA VAL A 85 16.86 -8.49 -4.71
C VAL A 85 17.66 -9.64 -5.31
N ASP A 86 17.93 -9.59 -6.62
CA ASP A 86 18.58 -10.68 -7.36
C ASP A 86 17.89 -12.05 -7.14
N GLY A 87 16.56 -12.03 -7.01
CA GLY A 87 15.72 -13.21 -6.80
C GLY A 87 15.68 -13.73 -5.36
N GLN A 88 16.38 -13.10 -4.41
CA GLN A 88 16.40 -13.48 -3.00
C GLN A 88 15.49 -12.58 -2.14
N PRO A 89 14.68 -13.15 -1.23
CA PRO A 89 13.88 -12.38 -0.27
C PRO A 89 14.73 -11.48 0.63
N VAL A 90 14.32 -10.22 0.79
CA VAL A 90 14.95 -9.27 1.71
C VAL A 90 13.93 -8.67 2.67
N GLY A 91 14.27 -8.64 3.97
CA GLY A 91 13.43 -8.09 5.04
C GLY A 91 13.87 -6.72 5.56
N GLU A 92 15.03 -6.22 5.13
CA GLU A 92 15.60 -4.94 5.53
C GLU A 92 15.92 -4.09 4.30
N GLY A 93 16.03 -2.77 4.47
CA GLY A 93 16.32 -1.81 3.41
C GLY A 93 15.42 -0.59 3.45
N GLU A 94 15.68 0.39 2.58
CA GLU A 94 14.84 1.60 2.49
C GLU A 94 13.45 1.26 1.97
N GLN A 95 12.42 1.89 2.57
CA GLN A 95 11.00 1.66 2.27
C GLN A 95 10.64 2.04 0.83
N ILE A 96 11.32 3.03 0.25
CA ILE A 96 11.07 3.56 -1.09
C ILE A 96 12.37 3.47 -1.88
N GLN A 97 12.38 2.63 -2.91
CA GLN A 97 13.49 2.58 -3.85
C GLN A 97 12.93 2.37 -5.26
N LEU A 98 12.95 3.44 -6.06
CA LEU A 98 12.51 3.44 -7.45
C LEU A 98 13.73 3.15 -8.33
N GLY A 99 13.75 1.97 -8.97
CA GLY A 99 14.81 1.55 -9.90
C GLY A 99 15.87 0.62 -9.29
N GLY A 100 16.18 -0.46 -10.01
CA GLY A 100 17.13 -1.53 -9.61
C GLY A 100 16.73 -2.88 -10.21
N ASN A 101 17.51 -3.95 -9.96
CA ASN A 101 17.15 -5.35 -10.30
C ASN A 101 16.15 -5.96 -9.31
N GLU A 102 15.45 -5.12 -8.55
CA GLU A 102 14.55 -5.56 -7.51
C GLU A 102 13.15 -5.83 -8.08
N SER A 103 12.47 -6.80 -7.50
CA SER A 103 11.10 -7.13 -7.86
C SER A 103 10.26 -7.36 -6.62
N TYR A 104 8.95 -7.22 -6.77
CA TYR A 104 7.99 -7.46 -5.70
C TYR A 104 7.06 -8.59 -6.08
N ALA A 105 6.88 -9.54 -5.16
CA ALA A 105 5.95 -10.66 -5.32
C ALA A 105 4.81 -10.55 -4.30
N PRO A 106 3.53 -10.55 -4.73
CA PRO A 106 2.40 -10.60 -3.81
C PRO A 106 2.34 -11.98 -3.15
N VAL A 107 2.35 -12.04 -1.82
CA VAL A 107 2.37 -13.31 -1.09
C VAL A 107 1.36 -13.34 0.07
N CYS A 108 0.91 -14.54 0.42
CA CYS A 108 0.15 -14.78 1.64
C CYS A 108 1.08 -14.78 2.86
N HIS A 109 0.52 -14.59 4.06
CA HIS A 109 1.28 -14.57 5.32
C HIS A 109 2.22 -15.78 5.49
N GLY A 110 1.74 -17.01 5.24
CA GLY A 110 2.56 -18.21 5.41
C GLY A 110 3.79 -18.21 4.49
N CYS A 111 3.61 -17.92 3.20
CA CYS A 111 4.72 -17.87 2.26
C CYS A 111 5.70 -16.72 2.53
N TYR A 112 5.23 -15.63 3.17
CA TYR A 112 6.07 -14.54 3.63
C TYR A 112 6.97 -15.01 4.79
N GLU A 113 6.37 -15.55 5.87
CA GLU A 113 7.10 -16.08 7.03
C GLU A 113 8.08 -17.20 6.66
N ASP A 114 7.68 -18.11 5.77
CA ASP A 114 8.55 -19.21 5.32
C ASP A 114 9.84 -18.70 4.63
N ARG A 115 9.79 -17.49 4.05
CA ARG A 115 10.89 -16.89 3.28
C ARG A 115 11.64 -15.80 4.06
N LEU A 116 10.97 -15.15 5.01
CA LEU A 116 11.49 -14.09 5.86
C LEU A 116 11.12 -14.35 7.33
N PRO A 117 11.65 -15.43 7.93
CA PRO A 117 11.32 -15.80 9.30
C PRO A 117 11.80 -14.73 10.28
N GLY A 118 10.92 -14.30 11.19
CA GLY A 118 11.26 -13.35 12.26
C GLY A 118 11.23 -11.88 11.84
N VAL A 119 10.83 -11.56 10.60
CA VAL A 119 10.62 -10.18 10.15
C VAL A 119 9.28 -9.63 10.68
N ILE A 120 8.22 -10.46 10.73
CA ILE A 120 6.90 -10.03 11.22
C ILE A 120 6.51 -10.86 12.44
N GLY A 121 6.89 -10.35 13.62
CA GLY A 121 6.53 -10.96 14.90
C GLY A 121 7.34 -12.21 15.24
N PRO A 122 7.03 -12.87 16.38
CA PRO A 122 7.81 -14.00 16.83
C PRO A 122 7.63 -15.21 15.89
N PRO A 123 8.69 -16.01 15.66
CA PRO A 123 8.61 -17.19 14.80
C PRO A 123 7.52 -18.14 15.33
N ARG A 124 6.67 -18.63 14.42
CA ARG A 124 5.65 -19.62 14.76
C ARG A 124 6.36 -20.89 15.24
N ARG A 125 6.25 -21.20 16.53
CA ARG A 125 6.75 -22.46 17.09
C ARG A 125 6.03 -23.61 16.37
N GLY A 126 6.80 -24.48 15.73
CA GLY A 126 6.33 -25.77 15.21
C GLY A 126 6.01 -26.75 16.33
#